data_AF-A0A0D2A5C1-F1
#
_entry.id   AF-A0A0D2A5C1-F1
#
_cell.length_a   1.000
_cell.length_b   1.000
_cell.length_c   1.000
_cell.angle_alpha   90.00
_cell.angle_beta   90.00
_cell.angle_gamma   90.00
#
_symmetry.space_group_name_H-M   'P 1'
#
loop_
_entity.id
_entity.type
_entity.pdbx_description
1 polymer ?
#
loop_
_entity_poly.entity_id
_entity_poly.type
_entity_poly.pdbx_seq_one_letter_code
_entity_poly.pdbx_strand_id
1 'polypeptide(L)'
;MSRIALAASIINGLIAAGHTVKGFEIFASPTWKSLPKLLFAYARVGWYQGSVFFAIAGLYTYQLSQRSPATWTGIDRIIVGMTSLLYLGSSAWYYKNGDGATGTLVAVAGAVQGSILTS
;
A
#
# COMPACT_ATOMS: atom_id res chain seq x y z
N MET A 1 16.73 -11.05 12.02
CA MET A 1 16.15 -9.81 11.46
C MET A 1 15.91 -10.04 9.98
N SER A 2 14.70 -9.75 9.47
CA SER A 2 14.37 -9.95 8.05
C SER A 2 14.66 -8.70 7.23
N ARG A 3 15.60 -8.80 6.28
CA ARG A 3 15.90 -7.73 5.32
C ARG A 3 14.75 -7.48 4.37
N ILE A 4 13.97 -8.52 4.04
CA ILE A 4 12.79 -8.41 3.16
C ILE A 4 11.69 -7.62 3.86
N ALA A 5 11.41 -7.90 5.14
CA ALA A 5 10.46 -7.13 5.92
C ALA A 5 10.89 -5.66 6.07
N LEU A 6 12.19 -5.39 6.23
CA LEU A 6 12.70 -4.01 6.23
C LEU A 6 12.53 -3.31 4.88
N ALA A 7 12.81 -3.99 3.76
CA ALA A 7 12.59 -3.44 2.43
C ALA A 7 11.11 -3.12 2.19
N ALA A 8 10.21 -4.04 2.56
CA ALA A 8 8.78 -3.81 2.50
C ALA A 8 8.35 -2.62 3.38
N SER A 9 8.94 -2.45 4.56
CA SER A 9 8.68 -1.30 5.43
C SER A 9 9.00 0.03 4.76
N ILE A 10 10.20 0.13 4.18
CA ILE A 10 10.65 1.32 3.45
C ILE A 10 9.73 1.59 2.26
N ILE A 11 9.39 0.57 1.47
CA ILE A 11 8.49 0.69 0.32
C ILE A 11 7.12 1.21 0.76
N ASN A 12 6.51 0.61 1.77
CA ASN A 12 5.22 1.05 2.30
C ASN A 12 5.27 2.49 2.83
N GLY A 13 6.35 2.89 3.49
CA GLY A 13 6.55 4.26 3.94
C GLY A 13 6.65 5.26 2.78
N LEU A 14 7.41 4.92 1.73
CA LEU A 14 7.52 5.74 0.52
C LEU A 14 6.17 5.83 -0.22
N ILE A 15 5.43 4.73 -0.31
CA ILE A 15 4.09 4.70 -0.90
C ILE A 15 3.13 5.57 -0.07
N ALA A 16 3.15 5.48 1.26
CA ALA A 16 2.31 6.31 2.13
C ALA A 16 2.54 7.81 1.87
N ALA A 17 3.81 8.22 1.81
CA ALA A 17 4.17 9.61 1.53
C ALA A 17 3.75 10.02 0.10
N GLY A 18 4.13 9.24 -0.91
CA GLY A 18 3.80 9.50 -2.31
C GLY A 18 2.30 9.55 -2.57
N HIS A 19 1.53 8.60 -2.02
CA HIS A 19 0.07 8.54 -2.10
C HIS A 19 -0.57 9.78 -1.47
N THR A 20 -0.06 10.23 -0.31
CA THR A 20 -0.55 11.44 0.35
C THR A 20 -0.31 12.69 -0.50
N VAL A 21 0.92 12.88 -0.98
CA VAL A 21 1.28 14.02 -1.82
C VAL A 21 0.47 14.01 -3.12
N LYS A 22 0.33 12.84 -3.75
CA LYS A 22 -0.47 12.70 -4.97
C LYS A 22 -1.94 13.06 -4.77
N GLY A 23 -2.49 12.77 -3.58
CA GLY A 23 -3.84 13.18 -3.21
C GLY A 23 -4.03 14.70 -3.27
N PHE A 24 -3.03 15.49 -2.86
CA PHE A 24 -3.12 16.95 -2.95
C PHE A 24 -3.26 17.43 -4.41
N GLU A 25 -2.49 16.84 -5.32
CA GLU A 25 -2.59 17.16 -6.76
C GLU A 25 -3.94 16.75 -7.35
N ILE A 26 -4.34 15.51 -7.11
CA ILE A 26 -5.57 14.91 -7.66
C ILE A 26 -6.79 15.73 -7.24
N PHE A 27 -6.95 15.98 -5.94
CA PHE A 27 -8.12 16.67 -5.40
C PHE A 27 -8.07 18.19 -5.62
N ALA A 28 -6.94 18.75 -6.05
CA ALA A 28 -6.86 20.14 -6.50
C ALA A 28 -7.36 20.33 -7.95
N SER A 29 -7.39 19.27 -8.76
CA SER A 29 -7.73 19.36 -10.18
C SER A 29 -9.21 19.74 -10.43
N PRO A 30 -9.51 20.46 -11.53
CA PRO A 30 -10.89 20.81 -11.89
C PRO A 30 -11.81 19.60 -12.07
N THR A 31 -11.32 18.51 -12.68
CA THR A 31 -12.06 17.28 -12.93
C THR A 31 -12.53 16.61 -11.64
N TRP A 32 -11.71 16.63 -10.59
CA TRP A 32 -12.11 16.08 -9.30
C TRP A 32 -13.03 17.03 -8.54
N LYS A 33 -12.78 18.34 -8.62
CA LYS A 33 -13.63 19.36 -7.97
C LYS A 33 -15.05 19.45 -8.56
N SER A 34 -15.25 19.02 -9.80
CA SER A 34 -16.57 19.00 -10.44
C SER A 34 -17.43 17.79 -10.04
N LEU A 35 -16.88 16.82 -9.29
CA LEU A 35 -17.67 15.69 -8.80
C LEU A 35 -18.76 16.14 -7.81
N PRO A 36 -19.91 15.43 -7.77
CA PRO A 36 -20.89 15.61 -6.72
C PRO A 36 -20.24 15.53 -5.33
N LYS A 37 -20.62 16.45 -4.43
CA LYS A 37 -19.99 16.64 -3.12
C LYS A 37 -19.79 15.33 -2.33
N LEU A 38 -20.79 14.44 -2.38
CA LEU A 38 -20.73 13.16 -1.67
C LEU A 38 -19.72 12.19 -2.30
N LEU A 39 -19.66 12.11 -3.64
CA LEU A 39 -18.69 11.27 -4.35
C LEU A 39 -17.26 11.78 -4.14
N PHE A 40 -17.08 13.10 -4.17
CA PHE A 40 -15.80 13.72 -3.84
C PHE A 40 -15.37 13.38 -2.41
N ALA A 41 -16.29 13.44 -1.44
CA ALA A 41 -15.99 13.09 -0.06
C ALA A 41 -15.56 11.63 0.11
N TYR A 42 -16.29 10.67 -0.49
CA TYR A 42 -15.93 9.25 -0.44
C TYR A 42 -14.55 8.99 -1.04
N ALA A 43 -14.26 9.56 -2.21
CA ALA A 43 -12.96 9.38 -2.83
C ALA A 43 -11.83 10.01 -2.00
N ARG A 44 -12.03 11.23 -1.50
CA ARG A 44 -11.01 11.95 -0.73
C ARG A 44 -10.72 11.29 0.62
N VAL A 45 -11.75 10.91 1.36
CA VAL A 45 -11.58 10.21 2.64
C VAL A 45 -10.96 8.83 2.40
N GLY A 46 -11.45 8.06 1.44
CA GLY A 46 -10.90 6.74 1.11
C GLY A 46 -9.42 6.82 0.70
N TRP A 47 -9.04 7.85 -0.05
CA TRP A 47 -7.66 8.10 -0.44
C TRP A 47 -6.75 8.32 0.77
N TYR A 48 -7.12 9.20 1.69
CA TYR A 48 -6.28 9.45 2.87
C TYR A 48 -6.34 8.31 3.90
N GLN A 49 -7.43 7.54 3.97
CA GLN A 49 -7.45 6.27 4.69
C GLN A 49 -6.42 5.30 4.10
N GLY A 50 -6.32 5.20 2.77
CA GLY A 50 -5.28 4.45 2.07
C GLY A 50 -3.87 4.91 2.45
N SER A 51 -3.62 6.23 2.47
CA SER A 51 -2.33 6.79 2.92
C SER A 51 -1.93 6.34 4.33
N VAL A 52 -2.86 6.40 5.28
CA VAL A 52 -2.60 5.95 6.66
C VAL A 52 -2.44 4.43 6.72
N PHE A 53 -3.21 3.67 5.94
CA PHE A 53 -3.06 2.22 5.82
C PHE A 53 -1.63 1.84 5.37
N PHE A 54 -1.09 2.48 4.33
CA PHE A 54 0.29 2.24 3.90
C PHE A 54 1.31 2.56 5.00
N ALA A 55 1.09 3.62 5.79
CA ALA A 55 1.96 3.95 6.92
C ALA A 55 1.89 2.87 8.02
N ILE A 56 0.70 2.38 8.35
CA ILE A 56 0.50 1.26 9.28
C ILE A 56 1.23 0.01 8.77
N ALA A 57 1.07 -0.34 7.50
CA ALA A 57 1.76 -1.47 6.88
C ALA A 57 3.29 -1.32 6.96
N GLY A 58 3.80 -0.11 6.75
CA GLY A 58 5.22 0.24 6.90
C GLY A 58 5.74 0.03 8.32
N LEU A 59 5.03 0.54 9.33
CA LEU A 59 5.39 0.37 10.74
C LEU A 59 5.31 -1.11 11.18
N TYR A 60 4.29 -1.81 10.70
CA TYR A 60 4.08 -3.20 11.02
C TYR A 60 5.20 -4.10 10.45
N THR A 61 5.54 -3.92 9.19
CA THR A 61 6.66 -4.64 8.56
C THR A 61 8.02 -4.22 9.15
N TYR A 62 8.16 -2.97 9.61
CA TYR A 62 9.33 -2.56 10.40
C TYR A 62 9.44 -3.39 11.68
N GLN A 63 8.36 -3.49 12.47
CA GLN A 63 8.35 -4.29 13.70
C GLN A 63 8.73 -5.76 13.43
N LEU A 64 8.19 -6.37 12.36
CA LEU A 64 8.57 -7.73 11.95
C LEU A 64 10.07 -7.85 11.61
N SER A 65 10.63 -6.84 10.95
CA SER A 65 12.05 -6.82 10.57
C SER A 65 13.00 -6.87 11.78
N GLN A 66 12.57 -6.34 12.93
CA GLN A 66 13.38 -6.26 14.15
C GLN A 66 13.54 -7.59 14.90
N ARG A 67 12.78 -8.63 14.53
CA ARG A 67 12.83 -9.95 15.17
C ARG A 67 13.11 -11.08 14.19
N SER A 68 13.35 -12.28 14.71
CA SER A 68 13.60 -13.46 13.87
C SER A 68 12.30 -13.94 13.20
N PRO A 69 12.29 -14.28 11.89
CA PRO A 69 11.12 -14.85 11.21
C PRO A 69 10.56 -16.11 11.88
N ALA A 70 11.41 -16.89 12.57
CA ALA A 70 11.01 -18.04 13.36
C ALA A 70 10.05 -17.70 14.53
N THR A 71 10.00 -16.42 14.93
CA THR A 71 9.11 -15.95 16.01
C THR A 71 7.80 -15.36 15.50
N TRP A 72 7.63 -15.24 14.18
CA TRP A 72 6.42 -14.68 13.58
C TRP A 72 5.25 -15.65 13.76
N THR A 73 4.13 -15.12 14.23
CA THR A 73 2.89 -15.85 14.46
C THR A 73 2.16 -16.14 13.14
N GLY A 74 1.17 -17.04 13.20
CA GLY A 74 0.27 -17.26 12.06
C GLY A 74 -0.49 -15.99 11.65
N ILE A 75 -0.90 -15.17 12.62
CA ILE A 75 -1.53 -13.87 12.36
C ILE A 75 -0.58 -12.94 11.61
N ASP A 76 0.72 -12.96 11.96
CA ASP A 76 1.66 -12.08 11.30
C ASP A 76 1.74 -12.36 9.79
N ARG A 77 1.79 -13.65 9.46
CA ARG A 77 1.83 -14.17 8.10
C ARG A 77 0.51 -13.89 7.36
N ILE A 78 -0.63 -14.01 8.03
CA ILE A 78 -1.94 -13.67 7.45
C ILE A 78 -2.00 -12.18 7.08
N ILE A 79 -1.60 -11.28 7.98
CA ILE A 79 -1.60 -9.83 7.71
C ILE A 79 -0.71 -9.51 6.50
N VAL A 80 0.49 -10.10 6.46
CA VAL A 80 1.41 -9.93 5.33
C VAL A 80 0.79 -10.44 4.02
N GLY A 81 0.19 -11.63 4.04
CA GLY A 81 -0.47 -12.23 2.88
C GLY A 81 -1.66 -11.41 2.38
N MET A 82 -2.54 -10.96 3.28
CA MET A 82 -3.67 -10.09 2.95
C MET A 82 -3.21 -8.76 2.34
N THR A 83 -2.14 -8.16 2.89
CA THR A 83 -1.58 -6.92 2.36
C THR A 83 -1.00 -7.13 0.95
N SER A 84 -0.28 -8.25 0.73
CA SER A 84 0.21 -8.62 -0.61
C SER A 84 -0.92 -8.82 -1.61
N LEU A 85 -1.96 -9.57 -1.23
CA LEU A 85 -3.14 -9.79 -2.07
C LEU A 85 -3.88 -8.49 -2.41
N LEU A 86 -4.02 -7.59 -1.44
CA LEU A 86 -4.59 -6.27 -1.67
C LEU A 86 -3.81 -5.52 -2.75
N TYR A 87 -2.48 -5.49 -2.66
CA TYR A 87 -1.64 -4.78 -3.62
C TYR A 87 -1.70 -5.40 -5.01
N LEU A 88 -1.57 -6.73 -5.12
CA LEU A 88 -1.66 -7.41 -6.41
C LEU A 88 -3.05 -7.29 -7.04
N GLY A 89 -4.11 -7.37 -6.24
CA GLY A 89 -5.48 -7.14 -6.68
C GLY A 89 -5.71 -5.72 -7.18
N SER A 90 -5.26 -4.71 -6.42
CA SER A 90 -5.31 -3.30 -6.84
C SER A 90 -4.47 -3.04 -8.09
N SER A 91 -3.30 -3.66 -8.21
CA SER A 91 -2.45 -3.57 -9.41
C SER A 91 -3.19 -4.06 -10.66
N ALA A 92 -3.79 -5.26 -10.59
CA ALA A 92 -4.59 -5.80 -11.69
C ALA A 92 -5.74 -4.87 -12.06
N TRP A 93 -6.38 -4.25 -11.06
CA TRP A 93 -7.43 -3.26 -11.28
C TRP A 93 -6.92 -2.00 -11.97
N TYR A 94 -5.76 -1.46 -11.60
CA TYR A 94 -5.17 -0.30 -12.25
C TYR A 94 -4.83 -0.57 -13.72
N TYR A 95 -4.21 -1.72 -14.03
CA TYR A 95 -3.96 -2.12 -15.42
C TYR A 95 -5.25 -2.22 -16.23
N LYS A 96 -6.29 -2.84 -15.66
CA LYS A 96 -7.60 -2.96 -16.32
C LYS A 96 -8.23 -1.59 -16.65
N ASN A 97 -7.91 -0.56 -15.88
CA ASN A 97 -8.45 0.79 -16.04
C ASN A 97 -7.45 1.77 -16.72
N GLY A 98 -6.38 1.26 -17.33
CA GLY A 98 -5.45 2.07 -18.13
C GLY A 98 -4.34 2.78 -17.33
N ASP A 99 -4.21 2.55 -16.03
CA ASP A 99 -3.13 3.10 -15.21
C ASP A 99 -2.01 2.07 -15.00
N GLY A 100 -1.24 1.82 -16.07
CA GLY A 100 -0.15 0.85 -16.03
C GLY A 100 1.01 1.27 -15.12
N ALA A 101 1.24 2.58 -14.94
CA ALA A 101 2.31 3.07 -14.09
C ALA A 101 2.05 2.76 -12.62
N THR A 102 0.86 3.13 -12.10
CA THR A 102 0.45 2.78 -10.74
C THR A 102 0.31 1.26 -10.59
N GLY A 103 -0.27 0.59 -11.59
CA GLY A 103 -0.36 -0.87 -11.63
C GLY A 103 0.99 -1.55 -11.42
N THR A 104 2.02 -1.12 -12.13
CA THR A 104 3.38 -1.67 -12.02
C THR A 104 3.98 -1.42 -10.62
N LEU A 105 3.87 -0.19 -10.12
CA LEU A 105 4.41 0.19 -8.82
C LEU A 105 3.79 -0.64 -7.69
N VAL A 106 2.47 -0.79 -7.70
CA VAL A 106 1.75 -1.55 -6.67
C VAL A 106 1.98 -3.06 -6.84
N ALA A 107 2.20 -3.57 -8.07
CA ALA A 107 2.60 -4.95 -8.28
C ALA A 107 3.95 -5.26 -7.61
N VAL A 108 4.94 -4.40 -7.82
CA VAL A 108 6.27 -4.55 -7.21
C VAL A 108 6.17 -4.52 -5.69
N ALA A 109 5.41 -3.56 -5.15
CA ALA A 109 5.16 -3.48 -3.70
C ALA A 109 4.48 -4.75 -3.17
N GLY A 110 3.48 -5.27 -3.88
CA GLY A 110 2.76 -6.50 -3.55
C GLY A 110 3.66 -7.74 -3.59
N ALA A 111 4.56 -7.83 -4.57
CA ALA A 111 5.52 -8.92 -4.68
C ALA A 111 6.55 -8.88 -3.54
N VAL A 112 7.08 -7.71 -3.21
CA VAL A 112 8.02 -7.55 -2.07
C VAL A 112 7.31 -7.83 -0.75
N GLN A 113 6.06 -7.39 -0.58
CA GLN A 113 5.26 -7.71 0.60
C GLN A 113 5.03 -9.23 0.70
N GLY A 114 4.72 -9.90 -0.41
CA GLY A 114 4.47 -11.34 -0.44
C GLY A 114 5.71 -12.17 -0.16
N SER A 115 6.89 -11.74 -0.61
CA SER A 115 8.16 -12.46 -0.38
C SER A 115 8.60 -12.45 1.08
N ILE A 116 8.01 -11.61 1.95
CA ILE A 116 8.18 -11.74 3.40
C ILE A 116 7.76 -13.15 3.86
N LEU A 117 6.75 -13.76 3.26
CA LEU A 117 6.24 -15.08 3.68
C LEU A 117 7.24 -16.22 3.47
N THR A 118 8.25 -16.01 2.62
CA THR A 118 9.33 -16.97 2.38
C THR A 118 10.55 -16.74 3.28
N SER A 119 10.46 -15.81 4.25
CA SER A 119 11.49 -15.54 5.26
C SER A 119 11.41 -16.46 6.47
#